data_AF-A0A2D7I6J6-F1
#
_entry.id   AF-A0A2D7I6J6-F1
#
_cell.length_a   1.000
_cell.length_b   1.000
_cell.length_c   1.000
_cell.angle_alpha   90.00
_cell.angle_beta   90.00
_cell.angle_gamma   90.00
#
_symmetry.space_group_name_H-M   'P 1'
#
loop_
_entity.id
_entity.type
_entity.pdbx_description
1 polymer ?
#
loop_
_entity_poly.entity_id
_entity_poly.type
_entity_poly.pdbx_seq_one_letter_code
_entity_poly.pdbx_strand_id
1 'polypeptide(L)'
;MSAIITDQIRILNAKNFVAGVASSENSYYSFIGLPNPSDVQTNWDTDPPTPKDSFDQERSYYDSMIAMKKINNADIRQVVTKRTWKSGTKYDMYRHDYSRSNTSAISKATNLYNASYYVINDDYRVYMCLQNGTSPDYPNGQISLDQPTFTDLEPRAAGTSNDGYVWKYLFTIKPNEIIKFETSDFIPVPQDWNTSADNAPVRDNAIDGSIKIVTVQNAGVNVGAISTSYTRVPINGDGNGAEATVVVNNDLKIDSVTISSQGSGYTYGTLDLAAGGVPVATTPAEFDVIIPPSGGHGADIYRELGAFNVLMYSRLENDTENPDFITNNQFARIGVVENPLAPNSTLPLALDKASALNAIRLTGIGYSSATFTPDATFIQTIGTGLTAAGRVVNYDQTTGVLKYWQDRVGFNTVGSAVTDAPYGYEQLEFTSSPSTGGTLVITPSTGSNLQIDSSFSGFSTSINNRTYNLGQDFTNGISAPEVKRYSGNIIYVDNRPSVNRSVNQKEDIKVILQF
;
A
#
# COMPACT_ATOMS: atom_id res chain seq x y z
N MET A 1 24.02 24.35 10.72
CA MET A 1 24.18 22.89 10.86
C MET A 1 23.50 22.25 9.65
N SER A 2 24.19 21.42 8.87
CA SER A 2 23.63 20.74 7.69
C SER A 2 23.52 19.25 7.99
N ALA A 3 22.31 18.69 7.92
CA ALA A 3 22.03 17.27 8.09
C ALA A 3 20.99 16.82 7.06
N ILE A 4 20.97 15.53 6.72
CA ILE A 4 19.97 14.92 5.83
C ILE A 4 19.54 13.56 6.39
N ILE A 5 18.24 13.28 6.31
CA ILE A 5 17.67 11.95 6.52
C ILE A 5 17.78 11.23 5.18
N THR A 6 18.62 10.20 5.11
CA THR A 6 18.84 9.47 3.85
C THR A 6 17.65 8.56 3.54
N ASP A 7 17.44 8.24 2.26
CA ASP A 7 16.36 7.33 1.88
C ASP A 7 16.51 5.91 2.46
N GLN A 8 17.69 5.53 2.95
CA GLN A 8 17.91 4.22 3.57
C GLN A 8 17.10 4.05 4.86
N ILE A 9 16.89 5.10 5.64
CA ILE A 9 16.03 5.01 6.83
C ILE A 9 14.55 4.86 6.46
N ARG A 10 14.14 5.42 5.32
CA ARG A 10 12.77 5.30 4.79
C ARG A 10 12.51 3.86 4.35
N ILE A 11 13.47 3.27 3.63
CA ILE A 11 13.44 1.85 3.24
C ILE A 11 13.47 0.94 4.48
N LEU A 12 14.28 1.25 5.49
CA LEU A 12 14.32 0.50 6.75
C LEU A 12 12.97 0.56 7.48
N ASN A 13 12.36 1.74 7.59
CA ASN A 13 11.05 1.91 8.23
C ASN A 13 9.96 1.12 7.47
N ALA A 14 9.96 1.17 6.14
CA ALA A 14 9.06 0.36 5.31
C ALA A 14 9.25 -1.15 5.56
N LYS A 15 10.50 -1.65 5.60
CA LYS A 15 10.82 -3.05 5.91
C LYS A 15 10.31 -3.43 7.32
N ASN A 16 10.56 -2.59 8.32
CA ASN A 16 10.13 -2.82 9.70
C ASN A 16 8.60 -2.83 9.83
N PHE A 17 7.90 -1.93 9.12
CA PHE A 17 6.45 -1.91 9.14
C PHE A 17 5.85 -3.17 8.51
N VAL A 18 6.35 -3.61 7.34
CA VAL A 18 5.91 -4.88 6.73
C VAL A 18 6.19 -6.07 7.65
N ALA A 19 7.37 -6.12 8.27
CA ALA A 19 7.70 -7.16 9.25
C ALA A 19 6.79 -7.11 10.49
N GLY A 20 6.42 -5.91 10.94
CA GLY A 20 5.48 -5.69 12.04
C GLY A 20 4.11 -6.30 11.75
N VAL A 21 3.57 -6.07 10.54
CA VAL A 21 2.30 -6.65 10.08
C VAL A 21 2.39 -8.16 9.85
N ALA A 22 3.54 -8.65 9.39
CA ALA A 22 3.78 -10.09 9.19
C ALA A 22 3.95 -10.88 10.50
N SER A 23 4.27 -10.20 11.61
CA SER A 23 4.45 -10.81 12.92
C SER A 23 3.13 -11.36 13.47
N SER A 24 3.20 -12.52 14.14
CA SER A 24 2.06 -13.07 14.89
C SER A 24 1.82 -12.36 16.23
N GLU A 25 2.74 -11.51 16.68
CA GLU A 25 2.62 -10.76 17.94
C GLU A 25 1.75 -9.51 17.80
N ASN A 26 1.70 -8.95 16.59
CA ASN A 26 0.88 -7.78 16.28
C ASN A 26 -0.36 -8.17 15.48
N SER A 27 -1.34 -7.29 15.41
CA SER A 27 -2.49 -7.43 14.53
C SER A 27 -2.93 -6.07 14.01
N TYR A 28 -3.02 -5.97 12.69
CA TYR A 28 -3.41 -4.73 12.01
C TYR A 28 -4.76 -4.94 11.35
N TYR A 29 -5.64 -3.95 11.44
CA TYR A 29 -6.97 -4.00 10.87
C TYR A 29 -7.26 -2.74 10.08
N SER A 30 -7.78 -2.90 8.87
CA SER A 30 -8.52 -1.81 8.23
C SER A 30 -9.91 -1.74 8.85
N PHE A 31 -10.43 -0.55 9.11
CA PHE A 31 -11.80 -0.36 9.58
C PHE A 31 -12.59 0.55 8.63
N ILE A 32 -13.90 0.39 8.65
CA ILE A 32 -14.86 1.35 8.09
C ILE A 32 -15.69 1.96 9.20
N GLY A 33 -16.13 3.20 9.00
CA GLY A 33 -16.96 3.91 9.96
C GLY A 33 -17.65 5.14 9.38
N LEU A 34 -18.26 5.90 10.28
CA LEU A 34 -19.06 7.09 9.99
C LEU A 34 -20.22 6.79 9.03
N PRO A 35 -21.31 6.17 9.53
CA PRO A 35 -22.48 5.89 8.71
C PRO A 35 -23.33 7.15 8.45
N ASN A 36 -23.25 8.20 9.28
CA ASN A 36 -24.09 9.41 9.15
C ASN A 36 -23.29 10.69 8.80
N PRO A 37 -22.54 10.73 7.69
CA PRO A 37 -21.67 11.87 7.36
C PRO A 37 -22.41 13.21 7.26
N SER A 38 -23.66 13.20 6.80
CA SER A 38 -24.50 14.41 6.65
C SER A 38 -24.79 15.11 7.97
N ASP A 39 -24.82 14.37 9.08
CA ASP A 39 -25.02 14.93 10.43
C ASP A 39 -23.77 15.64 10.93
N VAL A 40 -22.59 15.28 10.40
CA VAL A 40 -21.33 15.96 10.69
C VAL A 40 -21.19 17.20 9.80
N GLN A 41 -21.46 17.04 8.49
CA GLN A 41 -21.36 18.12 7.52
C GLN A 41 -22.30 17.87 6.34
N THR A 42 -23.16 18.84 6.03
CA THR A 42 -24.21 18.68 5.00
C THR A 42 -23.66 18.48 3.58
N ASN A 43 -22.47 19.02 3.28
CA ASN A 43 -21.79 18.87 1.98
C ASN A 43 -20.63 17.86 2.01
N TRP A 44 -20.63 16.92 2.96
CA TRP A 44 -19.57 15.91 3.14
C TRP A 44 -19.22 15.18 1.85
N ASP A 45 -20.20 14.76 1.05
CA ASP A 45 -19.94 13.96 -0.16
C ASP A 45 -19.24 14.73 -1.28
N THR A 46 -19.30 16.06 -1.24
CA THR A 46 -18.63 16.93 -2.22
C THR A 46 -17.31 17.49 -1.71
N ASP A 47 -17.17 17.66 -0.39
CA ASP A 47 -16.00 18.24 0.26
C ASP A 47 -15.80 17.60 1.64
N PRO A 48 -15.34 16.33 1.70
CA PRO A 48 -15.11 15.66 2.97
C PRO A 48 -14.04 16.41 3.77
N PRO A 49 -14.29 16.73 5.05
CA PRO A 49 -13.32 17.45 5.86
C PRO A 49 -12.07 16.59 6.10
N THR A 50 -10.91 17.24 6.20
CA THR A 50 -9.67 16.53 6.54
C THR A 50 -9.80 15.86 7.93
N PRO A 51 -9.27 14.63 8.09
CA PRO A 51 -9.19 13.98 9.40
C PRO A 51 -8.47 14.86 10.43
N LYS A 52 -8.85 14.76 11.71
CA LYS A 52 -8.21 15.50 12.80
C LYS A 52 -7.38 14.54 13.63
N ASP A 53 -6.18 14.97 14.03
CA ASP A 53 -5.30 14.20 14.91
C ASP A 53 -5.39 14.76 16.33
N SER A 54 -6.23 14.14 17.17
CA SER A 54 -6.33 14.42 18.59
C SER A 54 -6.95 13.23 19.33
N PHE A 55 -6.63 13.07 20.63
CA PHE A 55 -7.18 11.96 21.43
C PHE A 55 -8.72 11.96 21.51
N ASP A 56 -9.36 13.11 21.44
CA ASP A 56 -10.82 13.17 21.41
C ASP A 56 -11.38 12.65 20.08
N GLN A 57 -10.73 13.05 18.97
CA GLN A 57 -11.08 12.59 17.64
C GLN A 57 -10.79 11.10 17.46
N GLU A 58 -9.68 10.59 18.00
CA GLU A 58 -9.35 9.17 18.01
C GLU A 58 -10.46 8.34 18.66
N ARG A 59 -10.96 8.78 19.83
CA ARG A 59 -12.11 8.14 20.47
C ARG A 59 -13.37 8.22 19.59
N SER A 60 -13.58 9.34 18.90
CA SER A 60 -14.75 9.54 18.03
C SER A 60 -14.74 8.60 16.82
N TYR A 61 -13.55 8.22 16.35
CA TYR A 61 -13.41 7.20 15.33
C TYR A 61 -13.88 5.83 15.80
N TYR A 62 -13.61 5.44 17.05
CA TYR A 62 -14.17 4.21 17.63
C TYR A 62 -15.69 4.25 17.79
N ASP A 63 -16.23 5.39 18.20
CA ASP A 63 -17.68 5.53 18.46
C ASP A 63 -18.53 5.24 17.21
N SER A 64 -18.01 5.62 16.05
CA SER A 64 -18.66 5.49 14.74
C SER A 64 -18.07 4.36 13.88
N MET A 65 -17.22 3.50 14.46
CA MET A 65 -16.63 2.36 13.77
C MET A 65 -17.68 1.27 13.56
N ILE A 66 -17.71 0.69 12.36
CA ILE A 66 -18.73 -0.26 11.93
C ILE A 66 -18.18 -1.68 11.94
N ALA A 67 -17.08 -1.89 11.22
CA ALA A 67 -16.49 -3.21 11.05
C ALA A 67 -15.00 -3.10 10.75
N MET A 68 -14.29 -4.19 11.02
CA MET A 68 -12.84 -4.31 10.90
C MET A 68 -12.49 -5.57 10.10
N LYS A 69 -11.45 -5.46 9.27
CA LYS A 69 -10.87 -6.56 8.48
C LYS A 69 -9.38 -6.63 8.76
N LYS A 70 -8.91 -7.81 9.18
CA LYS A 70 -7.50 -8.06 9.48
C LYS A 70 -6.68 -7.95 8.20
N ILE A 71 -5.53 -7.30 8.31
CA ILE A 71 -4.51 -7.21 7.27
C ILE A 71 -3.48 -8.29 7.56
N ASN A 72 -3.45 -9.32 6.71
CA ASN A 72 -2.51 -10.43 6.86
C ASN A 72 -1.20 -10.14 6.11
N ASN A 73 -0.18 -10.99 6.34
CA ASN A 73 1.10 -10.93 5.61
C ASN A 73 0.93 -10.99 4.07
N ALA A 74 -0.11 -11.67 3.59
CA ALA A 74 -0.43 -11.77 2.17
C ALA A 74 -1.20 -10.55 1.60
N ASP A 75 -1.55 -9.60 2.47
CA ASP A 75 -2.34 -8.41 2.16
C ASP A 75 -1.52 -7.11 2.37
N ILE A 76 -0.20 -7.22 2.47
CA ILE A 76 0.72 -6.09 2.57
C ILE A 76 1.94 -6.27 1.65
N ARG A 77 2.34 -5.23 0.93
CA ARG A 77 3.53 -5.24 0.05
C ARG A 77 4.26 -3.91 0.06
N GLN A 78 5.58 -3.96 -0.05
CA GLN A 78 6.34 -2.79 -0.49
C GLN A 78 6.02 -2.52 -1.97
N VAL A 79 5.82 -1.26 -2.31
CA VAL A 79 5.49 -0.82 -3.66
C VAL A 79 6.42 0.30 -4.12
N VAL A 80 6.64 0.38 -5.42
CA VAL A 80 7.43 1.44 -6.08
C VAL A 80 6.58 2.11 -7.15
N THR A 81 6.97 3.32 -7.55
CA THR A 81 6.22 4.08 -8.55
C THR A 81 6.08 3.30 -9.86
N LYS A 82 4.87 3.19 -10.38
CA LYS A 82 4.61 2.55 -11.66
C LYS A 82 5.18 3.39 -12.78
N ARG A 83 5.99 2.76 -13.63
CA ARG A 83 6.57 3.38 -14.83
C ARG A 83 6.36 2.46 -16.02
N THR A 84 5.25 2.63 -16.72
CA THR A 84 4.96 1.78 -17.88
C THR A 84 5.89 2.14 -19.04
N TRP A 85 6.48 1.13 -19.67
CA TRP A 85 7.24 1.34 -20.90
C TRP A 85 6.32 1.80 -22.04
N LYS A 86 6.79 2.71 -22.88
CA LYS A 86 6.08 3.22 -24.05
C LYS A 86 7.07 3.57 -25.15
N SER A 87 6.88 2.99 -26.34
CA SER A 87 7.67 3.33 -27.53
C SER A 87 7.62 4.84 -27.81
N GLY A 88 8.72 5.41 -28.26
CA GLY A 88 8.82 6.85 -28.51
C GLY A 88 9.15 7.69 -27.27
N THR A 89 9.45 7.05 -26.13
CA THR A 89 9.78 7.73 -24.87
C THR A 89 11.27 7.66 -24.58
N LYS A 90 11.83 8.71 -23.95
CA LYS A 90 13.19 8.67 -23.38
C LYS A 90 13.11 8.30 -21.90
N TYR A 91 14.00 7.41 -21.47
CA TYR A 91 14.16 7.03 -20.06
C TYR A 91 15.51 7.49 -19.55
N ASP A 92 15.61 7.70 -18.23
CA ASP A 92 16.91 7.81 -17.59
C ASP A 92 17.61 6.44 -17.62
N MET A 93 18.93 6.43 -17.54
CA MET A 93 19.67 5.21 -17.22
C MET A 93 19.96 5.17 -15.72
N TYR A 94 20.25 4.00 -15.18
CA TYR A 94 20.73 3.88 -13.82
C TYR A 94 22.08 4.62 -13.69
N ARG A 95 22.21 5.46 -12.66
CA ARG A 95 23.49 6.02 -12.23
C ARG A 95 23.57 6.12 -10.72
N HIS A 96 24.70 5.71 -10.15
CA HIS A 96 24.95 5.76 -8.71
C HIS A 96 25.22 7.18 -8.18
N ASP A 97 25.54 8.12 -9.05
CA ASP A 97 26.01 9.47 -8.72
C ASP A 97 24.94 10.57 -8.87
N TYR A 98 23.67 10.18 -9.09
CA TYR A 98 22.57 11.14 -9.13
C TYR A 98 22.45 11.91 -7.81
N SER A 99 22.52 13.23 -7.93
CA SER A 99 22.60 14.16 -6.81
C SER A 99 22.06 15.54 -7.19
N ARG A 100 22.03 16.47 -6.23
CA ARG A 100 21.63 17.87 -6.50
C ARG A 100 22.54 18.59 -7.49
N SER A 101 23.80 18.17 -7.59
CA SER A 101 24.80 18.72 -8.53
C SER A 101 24.94 17.90 -9.80
N ASN A 102 24.42 16.67 -9.83
CA ASN A 102 24.42 15.80 -11.00
C ASN A 102 23.01 15.21 -11.19
N THR A 103 22.15 15.97 -11.87
CA THR A 103 20.75 15.59 -12.06
C THR A 103 20.58 14.65 -13.25
N SER A 104 19.54 13.82 -13.22
CA SER A 104 19.26 12.95 -14.36
C SER A 104 18.90 13.76 -15.61
N ALA A 105 19.31 13.26 -16.78
CA ALA A 105 19.18 14.01 -18.01
C ALA A 105 17.71 14.19 -18.45
N ILE A 106 16.85 13.20 -18.20
CA ILE A 106 15.46 13.20 -18.66
C ILE A 106 14.52 13.70 -17.56
N SER A 107 14.41 12.99 -16.44
CA SER A 107 13.43 13.35 -15.40
C SER A 107 13.88 14.51 -14.50
N LYS A 108 15.13 14.98 -14.64
CA LYS A 108 15.73 16.04 -13.81
C LYS A 108 15.76 15.68 -12.32
N ALA A 109 15.77 14.39 -12.02
CA ALA A 109 15.82 13.89 -10.66
C ALA A 109 17.15 14.26 -9.99
N THR A 110 17.07 14.65 -8.71
CA THR A 110 18.22 15.00 -7.88
C THR A 110 18.68 13.87 -6.96
N ASN A 111 18.08 12.68 -7.13
CA ASN A 111 18.43 11.42 -6.49
C ASN A 111 18.03 10.25 -7.42
N LEU A 112 18.53 9.05 -7.13
CA LEU A 112 18.25 7.87 -7.93
C LEU A 112 16.76 7.49 -7.96
N TYR A 113 16.09 7.47 -6.81
CA TYR A 113 14.73 6.92 -6.70
C TYR A 113 13.67 7.75 -7.44
N ASN A 114 13.93 9.04 -7.66
CA ASN A 114 13.09 9.89 -8.49
C ASN A 114 13.42 9.79 -10.00
N ALA A 115 14.58 9.26 -10.38
CA ALA A 115 15.00 9.14 -11.79
C ALA A 115 14.23 8.04 -12.52
N SER A 116 13.86 8.21 -13.78
CA SER A 116 13.01 7.29 -14.57
C SER A 116 13.76 6.11 -15.20
N TYR A 117 14.56 5.41 -14.40
CA TYR A 117 15.53 4.40 -14.88
C TYR A 117 15.04 2.95 -14.91
N TYR A 118 13.80 2.69 -14.51
CA TYR A 118 13.18 1.36 -14.62
C TYR A 118 11.77 1.47 -15.18
N VAL A 119 11.31 0.37 -15.76
CA VAL A 119 10.00 0.28 -16.40
C VAL A 119 9.33 -1.07 -16.16
N ILE A 120 8.00 -1.11 -16.26
CA ILE A 120 7.20 -2.32 -16.40
C ILE A 120 6.74 -2.46 -17.84
N ASN A 121 6.87 -3.67 -18.40
CA ASN A 121 6.40 -4.00 -19.75
C ASN A 121 4.95 -4.53 -19.76
N ASP A 122 4.45 -4.86 -20.95
CA ASP A 122 3.07 -5.34 -21.14
C ASP A 122 2.82 -6.73 -20.51
N ASP A 123 3.89 -7.52 -20.27
CA ASP A 123 3.86 -8.82 -19.61
C ASP A 123 4.06 -8.73 -18.08
N TYR A 124 3.96 -7.54 -17.49
CA TYR A 124 4.20 -7.27 -16.06
C TYR A 124 5.60 -7.67 -15.56
N ARG A 125 6.60 -7.56 -16.44
CA ARG A 125 8.02 -7.73 -16.11
C ARG A 125 8.66 -6.38 -15.88
N VAL A 126 9.47 -6.29 -14.82
CA VAL A 126 10.18 -5.08 -14.43
C VAL A 126 11.61 -5.15 -14.94
N TYR A 127 12.04 -4.09 -15.63
CA TYR A 127 13.37 -3.95 -16.19
C TYR A 127 14.00 -2.65 -15.73
N MET A 128 15.33 -2.70 -15.60
CA MET A 128 16.15 -1.55 -15.32
C MET A 128 16.95 -1.16 -16.56
N CYS A 129 16.96 0.12 -16.89
CA CYS A 129 17.77 0.70 -17.94
C CYS A 129 19.19 0.92 -17.41
N LEU A 130 20.17 0.18 -17.92
CA LEU A 130 21.58 0.40 -17.57
C LEU A 130 22.26 1.41 -18.51
N GLN A 131 21.78 1.50 -19.75
CA GLN A 131 22.19 2.47 -20.75
C GLN A 131 20.97 2.85 -21.58
N ASN A 132 20.83 4.13 -21.90
CA ASN A 132 19.67 4.71 -22.61
C ASN A 132 20.06 5.29 -23.99
N GLY A 133 21.12 4.75 -24.59
CA GLY A 133 21.70 5.25 -25.83
C GLY A 133 22.44 6.58 -25.70
N THR A 134 22.89 6.96 -24.50
CA THR A 134 23.66 8.19 -24.31
C THR A 134 25.03 8.07 -24.99
N SER A 135 25.37 9.08 -25.79
CA SER A 135 26.67 9.26 -26.42
C SER A 135 27.01 10.76 -26.48
N PRO A 136 28.24 11.15 -26.88
CA PRO A 136 28.60 12.55 -27.06
C PRO A 136 27.67 13.31 -28.02
N ASP A 137 27.11 12.63 -29.04
CA ASP A 137 26.14 13.21 -29.98
C ASP A 137 24.71 13.23 -29.42
N TYR A 138 24.41 12.33 -28.48
CA TYR A 138 23.11 12.21 -27.81
C TYR A 138 23.28 12.28 -26.29
N PRO A 139 23.70 13.44 -25.73
CA PRO A 139 24.02 13.57 -24.30
C PRO A 139 22.80 13.38 -23.38
N ASN A 140 21.59 13.47 -23.93
CA ASN A 140 20.33 13.25 -23.22
C ASN A 140 19.68 11.90 -23.63
N GLY A 141 20.48 10.89 -24.00
CA GLY A 141 19.99 9.60 -24.45
C GLY A 141 19.18 9.63 -25.76
N GLN A 142 18.91 8.44 -26.27
CA GLN A 142 18.07 8.21 -27.45
C GLN A 142 16.63 7.89 -27.06
N ILE A 143 15.75 7.82 -28.06
CA ILE A 143 14.35 7.43 -27.89
C ILE A 143 14.29 5.90 -27.87
N SER A 144 13.66 5.31 -26.85
CA SER A 144 13.45 3.86 -26.82
C SER A 144 12.36 3.48 -27.81
N LEU A 145 12.68 2.54 -28.70
CA LEU A 145 11.79 2.05 -29.75
C LEU A 145 11.33 0.62 -29.46
N ASP A 146 12.19 -0.18 -28.85
CA ASP A 146 11.97 -1.60 -28.60
C ASP A 146 11.68 -1.91 -27.13
N GLN A 147 10.55 -2.58 -26.86
CA GLN A 147 10.18 -2.99 -25.51
C GLN A 147 11.04 -4.19 -25.06
N PRO A 148 11.61 -4.19 -23.85
CA PRO A 148 12.29 -5.36 -23.32
C PRO A 148 11.28 -6.48 -22.99
N THR A 149 11.54 -7.69 -23.51
CA THR A 149 10.70 -8.88 -23.31
C THR A 149 11.48 -10.12 -22.89
N PHE A 150 12.81 -10.06 -22.84
CA PHE A 150 13.66 -11.19 -22.45
C PHE A 150 13.71 -11.39 -20.93
N THR A 151 14.06 -12.59 -20.50
CA THR A 151 14.28 -12.91 -19.08
C THR A 151 15.72 -13.34 -18.79
N ASP A 152 16.62 -13.11 -19.75
CA ASP A 152 18.06 -13.29 -19.56
C ASP A 152 18.54 -12.45 -18.36
N LEU A 153 19.41 -13.05 -17.54
CA LEU A 153 19.93 -12.40 -16.33
C LEU A 153 20.98 -11.34 -16.67
N GLU A 154 21.67 -11.51 -17.79
CA GLU A 154 22.67 -10.56 -18.28
C GLU A 154 22.03 -9.41 -19.05
N PRO A 155 22.50 -8.15 -18.84
CA PRO A 155 21.94 -7.01 -19.54
C PRO A 155 22.16 -7.07 -21.05
N ARG A 156 21.15 -6.68 -21.82
CA ARG A 156 21.21 -6.68 -23.30
C ARG A 156 20.27 -5.65 -23.92
N ALA A 157 20.49 -5.36 -25.20
CA ALA A 157 19.57 -4.57 -26.00
C ALA A 157 18.26 -5.31 -26.25
N ALA A 158 17.18 -4.53 -26.37
CA ALA A 158 15.87 -5.02 -26.78
C ALA A 158 15.73 -4.88 -28.31
N GLY A 159 15.00 -5.82 -28.93
CA GLY A 159 14.65 -5.77 -30.36
C GLY A 159 15.83 -5.65 -31.31
N THR A 160 15.61 -4.94 -32.42
CA THR A 160 16.55 -4.80 -33.56
C THR A 160 16.66 -3.37 -34.07
N SER A 161 16.00 -2.40 -33.42
CA SER A 161 15.99 -0.99 -33.82
C SER A 161 17.32 -0.30 -33.52
N ASN A 162 18.20 -0.92 -32.74
CA ASN A 162 19.51 -0.39 -32.33
C ASN A 162 19.40 1.01 -31.71
N ASP A 163 18.42 1.20 -30.82
CA ASP A 163 18.17 2.45 -30.10
C ASP A 163 19.19 2.76 -28.99
N GLY A 164 20.22 1.91 -28.84
CA GLY A 164 21.29 2.05 -27.87
C GLY A 164 20.90 1.72 -26.43
N TYR A 165 19.66 1.26 -26.17
CA TYR A 165 19.25 0.88 -24.83
C TYR A 165 19.84 -0.47 -24.42
N VAL A 166 20.25 -0.58 -23.16
CA VAL A 166 20.62 -1.85 -22.51
C VAL A 166 19.74 -2.02 -21.28
N TRP A 167 18.95 -3.08 -21.28
CA TRP A 167 18.03 -3.41 -20.21
C TRP A 167 18.55 -4.59 -19.39
N LYS A 168 18.26 -4.62 -18.09
CA LYS A 168 18.42 -5.79 -17.22
C LYS A 168 17.06 -6.19 -16.67
N TYR A 169 16.73 -7.47 -16.79
CA TYR A 169 15.54 -8.06 -16.16
C TYR A 169 15.71 -8.11 -14.63
N LEU A 170 14.67 -7.72 -13.88
CA LEU A 170 14.68 -7.75 -12.42
C LEU A 170 13.74 -8.82 -11.86
N PHE A 171 12.44 -8.74 -12.17
CA PHE A 171 11.44 -9.71 -11.72
C PHE A 171 10.15 -9.60 -12.54
N THR A 172 9.29 -10.62 -12.39
CA THR A 172 7.93 -10.64 -12.96
C THR A 172 6.92 -10.55 -11.83
N ILE A 173 5.95 -9.65 -11.94
CA ILE A 173 4.89 -9.50 -10.94
C ILE A 173 3.88 -10.64 -11.07
N LYS A 174 3.52 -11.27 -9.95
CA LYS A 174 2.57 -12.38 -9.95
C LYS A 174 1.14 -11.87 -10.19
N PRO A 175 0.28 -12.59 -10.95
CA PRO A 175 -1.09 -12.15 -11.24
C PRO A 175 -1.95 -11.80 -10.01
N ASN A 176 -1.81 -12.55 -8.91
CA ASN A 176 -2.52 -12.26 -7.66
C ASN A 176 -2.04 -10.96 -6.99
N GLU A 177 -0.76 -10.60 -7.16
CA GLU A 177 -0.20 -9.35 -6.63
C GLU A 177 -0.61 -8.15 -7.48
N ILE A 178 -0.82 -8.33 -8.80
CA ILE A 178 -1.35 -7.28 -9.67
C ILE A 178 -2.73 -6.84 -9.15
N ILE A 179 -3.64 -7.81 -8.96
CA ILE A 179 -5.02 -7.53 -8.49
C ILE A 179 -5.01 -6.75 -7.17
N LYS A 180 -4.17 -7.17 -6.21
CA LYS A 180 -4.14 -6.59 -4.87
C LYS A 180 -3.35 -5.29 -4.77
N PHE A 181 -2.19 -5.19 -5.41
CA PHE A 181 -1.17 -4.19 -5.10
C PHE A 181 -0.82 -3.25 -6.26
N GLU A 182 -1.30 -3.51 -7.48
CA GLU A 182 -1.16 -2.55 -8.56
C GLU A 182 -2.16 -1.39 -8.39
N THR A 183 -1.70 -0.16 -8.64
CA THR A 183 -2.55 1.02 -8.78
C THR A 183 -2.16 1.79 -10.05
N SER A 184 -2.80 2.95 -10.29
CA SER A 184 -2.37 3.88 -11.34
C SER A 184 -0.90 4.27 -11.21
N ASP A 185 -0.44 4.43 -9.96
CA ASP A 185 0.82 5.09 -9.64
C ASP A 185 1.85 4.16 -9.01
N PHE A 186 1.48 2.92 -8.66
CA PHE A 186 2.35 1.99 -7.93
C PHE A 186 2.28 0.55 -8.46
N ILE A 187 3.41 -0.15 -8.37
CA ILE A 187 3.54 -1.59 -8.62
C ILE A 187 4.19 -2.29 -7.41
N PRO A 188 3.82 -3.54 -7.12
CA PRO A 188 4.44 -4.30 -6.04
C PRO A 188 5.89 -4.69 -6.37
N VAL A 189 6.69 -4.72 -5.31
CA VAL A 189 8.00 -5.37 -5.29
C VAL A 189 7.85 -6.74 -4.63
N PRO A 190 8.54 -7.80 -5.09
CA PRO A 190 8.37 -9.14 -4.55
C PRO A 190 8.62 -9.17 -3.05
N GLN A 191 7.79 -9.93 -2.34
CA GLN A 191 8.01 -10.19 -0.92
C GLN A 191 9.23 -11.11 -0.71
N ASP A 192 9.90 -10.97 0.43
CA ASP A 192 10.96 -11.86 0.90
C ASP A 192 12.10 -12.00 -0.12
N TRP A 193 12.51 -10.91 -0.77
CA TRP A 193 13.53 -10.91 -1.82
C TRP A 193 14.80 -11.70 -1.46
N ASN A 194 15.23 -11.59 -0.21
CA ASN A 194 16.46 -12.20 0.29
C ASN A 194 16.37 -13.72 0.46
N THR A 195 15.17 -14.30 0.54
CA THR A 195 14.97 -15.73 0.85
C THR A 195 14.08 -16.45 -0.17
N SER A 196 13.34 -15.72 -1.00
CA SER A 196 12.47 -16.28 -2.03
C SER A 196 13.26 -17.01 -3.11
N ALA A 197 12.80 -18.21 -3.45
CA ALA A 197 13.35 -19.02 -4.54
C ALA A 197 13.01 -18.46 -5.93
N ASP A 198 11.85 -17.79 -6.07
CA ASP A 198 11.37 -17.27 -7.36
C ASP A 198 12.33 -16.22 -7.96
N ASN A 199 12.99 -15.45 -7.10
CA ASN A 199 13.90 -14.38 -7.49
C ASN A 199 15.38 -14.75 -7.28
N ALA A 200 15.66 -15.98 -6.82
CA ALA A 200 17.02 -16.45 -6.58
C ALA A 200 17.93 -16.33 -7.81
N PRO A 201 17.49 -16.65 -9.05
CA PRO A 201 18.36 -16.52 -10.23
C PRO A 201 18.89 -15.10 -10.44
N VAL A 202 18.07 -14.08 -10.18
CA VAL A 202 18.48 -12.67 -10.36
C VAL A 202 19.40 -12.23 -9.22
N ARG A 203 19.07 -12.59 -7.99
CA ARG A 203 19.87 -12.26 -6.80
C ARG A 203 21.24 -12.94 -6.82
N ASP A 204 21.29 -14.21 -7.19
CA ASP A 204 22.51 -15.02 -7.19
C ASP A 204 23.43 -14.69 -8.40
N ASN A 205 22.89 -14.04 -9.44
CA ASN A 205 23.66 -13.47 -10.55
C ASN A 205 24.23 -12.07 -10.23
N ALA A 206 23.78 -11.42 -9.15
CA ALA A 206 24.33 -10.14 -8.74
C ALA A 206 25.78 -10.29 -8.25
N ILE A 207 26.66 -9.44 -8.75
CA ILE A 207 28.08 -9.43 -8.39
C ILE A 207 28.42 -8.05 -7.85
N ASP A 208 28.92 -8.02 -6.62
CA ASP A 208 29.26 -6.78 -5.93
C ASP A 208 30.31 -5.99 -6.69
N GLY A 209 30.03 -4.71 -6.92
CA GLY A 209 30.90 -3.81 -7.69
C GLY A 209 31.22 -4.24 -9.12
N SER A 210 30.41 -5.10 -9.76
CA SER A 210 30.64 -5.46 -11.18
C SER A 210 30.29 -4.29 -12.10
N ILE A 211 31.19 -3.92 -13.01
CA ILE A 211 30.97 -2.84 -13.96
C ILE A 211 30.28 -3.41 -15.21
N LYS A 212 29.12 -2.85 -15.57
CA LYS A 212 28.38 -3.26 -16.78
C LYS A 212 28.39 -2.19 -17.86
N ILE A 213 28.47 -0.92 -17.49
CA ILE A 213 28.36 0.22 -18.40
C ILE A 213 29.45 1.25 -18.11
N VAL A 214 30.06 1.75 -19.17
CA VAL A 214 30.89 2.96 -19.18
C VAL A 214 30.30 3.90 -20.21
N THR A 215 29.97 5.12 -19.81
CA THR A 215 29.44 6.13 -20.73
C THR A 215 30.53 7.10 -21.14
N VAL A 216 30.54 7.50 -22.42
CA VAL A 216 31.49 8.49 -22.95
C VAL A 216 30.87 9.87 -22.80
N GLN A 217 31.42 10.71 -21.92
CA GLN A 217 31.00 12.11 -21.77
C GLN A 217 31.63 12.99 -22.85
N ASN A 218 32.93 12.78 -23.09
CA ASN A 218 33.70 13.49 -24.11
C ASN A 218 34.49 12.46 -24.92
N ALA A 219 34.30 12.47 -26.23
CA ALA A 219 34.97 11.53 -27.13
C ALA A 219 36.49 11.78 -27.27
N GLY A 220 36.98 12.91 -26.77
CA GLY A 220 38.35 13.36 -26.98
C GLY A 220 38.61 13.82 -28.41
N VAL A 221 39.86 14.21 -28.68
CA VAL A 221 40.36 14.60 -30.00
C VAL A 221 41.76 14.02 -30.19
N ASN A 222 42.01 13.42 -31.35
CA ASN A 222 43.26 12.71 -31.67
C ASN A 222 43.58 11.59 -30.66
N VAL A 223 42.58 10.73 -30.41
CA VAL A 223 42.68 9.55 -29.57
C VAL A 223 42.80 8.30 -30.44
N GLY A 224 43.80 7.47 -30.17
CA GLY A 224 44.02 6.20 -30.85
C GLY A 224 44.38 6.31 -32.33
N ALA A 225 44.36 5.16 -33.00
CA ALA A 225 44.47 5.05 -34.45
C ALA A 225 43.07 4.95 -35.08
N ILE A 226 42.97 5.41 -36.32
CA ILE A 226 41.72 5.42 -37.11
C ILE A 226 41.12 3.99 -37.18
N SER A 227 39.80 3.91 -36.99
CA SER A 227 39.03 2.65 -37.10
C SER A 227 39.57 1.49 -36.27
N THR A 228 40.22 1.77 -35.14
CA THR A 228 40.91 0.74 -34.34
C THR A 228 40.10 0.37 -33.10
N SER A 229 40.06 -0.93 -32.80
CA SER A 229 39.51 -1.46 -31.54
C SER A 229 40.66 -1.84 -30.61
N TYR A 230 40.70 -1.19 -29.46
CA TYR A 230 41.62 -1.50 -28.37
C TYR A 230 40.91 -2.42 -27.39
N THR A 231 41.35 -3.66 -27.29
CA THR A 231 40.78 -4.64 -26.35
C THR A 231 41.58 -4.66 -25.06
N ARG A 232 40.96 -5.13 -23.97
CA ARG A 232 41.60 -5.30 -22.66
C ARG A 232 42.11 -3.99 -22.04
N VAL A 233 41.42 -2.88 -22.32
CA VAL A 233 41.69 -1.60 -21.66
C VAL A 233 41.23 -1.72 -20.21
N PRO A 234 42.12 -1.65 -19.21
CA PRO A 234 41.74 -1.90 -17.83
C PRO A 234 40.88 -0.76 -17.26
N ILE A 235 39.96 -1.11 -16.37
CA ILE A 235 39.27 -0.15 -15.50
C ILE A 235 39.93 -0.22 -14.13
N ASN A 236 40.66 0.83 -13.80
CA ASN A 236 41.45 0.94 -12.57
C ASN A 236 40.67 1.73 -11.51
N GLY A 237 40.74 1.27 -10.27
CA GLY A 237 39.98 1.80 -9.14
C GLY A 237 40.35 1.04 -7.88
N ASP A 238 39.37 0.74 -7.04
CA ASP A 238 39.51 -0.10 -5.85
C ASP A 238 39.05 -1.56 -6.03
N GLY A 239 38.38 -1.86 -7.14
CA GLY A 239 38.01 -3.21 -7.54
C GLY A 239 39.08 -3.95 -8.34
N ASN A 240 38.73 -5.15 -8.81
CA ASN A 240 39.66 -6.03 -9.53
C ASN A 240 39.05 -6.60 -10.81
N GLY A 241 39.89 -6.72 -11.85
CA GLY A 241 39.63 -7.57 -13.02
C GLY A 241 38.63 -7.01 -14.05
N ALA A 242 38.26 -5.74 -13.98
CA ALA A 242 37.43 -5.12 -15.02
C ALA A 242 38.28 -4.65 -16.21
N GLU A 243 37.81 -4.97 -17.42
CA GLU A 243 38.42 -4.61 -18.69
C GLU A 243 37.32 -4.19 -19.67
N ALA A 244 37.65 -3.29 -20.60
CA ALA A 244 36.77 -2.85 -21.66
C ALA A 244 37.46 -2.91 -23.04
N THR A 245 36.63 -2.95 -24.07
CA THR A 245 37.01 -2.71 -25.45
C THR A 245 36.60 -1.29 -25.83
N VAL A 246 37.56 -0.52 -26.33
CA VAL A 246 37.38 0.87 -26.76
C VAL A 246 37.53 0.94 -28.27
N VAL A 247 36.55 1.53 -28.95
CA VAL A 247 36.54 1.69 -30.41
C VAL A 247 36.76 3.16 -30.76
N VAL A 248 37.65 3.40 -31.73
CA VAL A 248 37.96 4.74 -32.25
C VAL A 248 37.43 4.88 -33.67
N ASN A 249 36.75 5.99 -33.96
CA ASN A 249 36.19 6.28 -35.28
C ASN A 249 37.23 6.87 -36.26
N ASN A 250 36.75 7.28 -37.44
CA ASN A 250 37.62 7.84 -38.49
C ASN A 250 38.13 9.25 -38.20
N ASP A 251 37.50 9.95 -37.25
CA ASP A 251 37.85 11.31 -36.84
C ASP A 251 38.82 11.33 -35.66
N LEU A 252 39.42 10.18 -35.32
CA LEU A 252 40.32 10.00 -34.17
C LEU A 252 39.65 10.39 -32.84
N LYS A 253 38.40 9.97 -32.66
CA LYS A 253 37.62 10.13 -31.43
C LYS A 253 37.11 8.80 -30.93
N ILE A 254 36.85 8.70 -29.63
CA ILE A 254 36.19 7.53 -29.07
C ILE A 254 34.76 7.45 -29.60
N ASP A 255 34.44 6.30 -30.19
CA ASP A 255 33.12 5.96 -30.72
C ASP A 255 32.28 5.26 -29.64
N SER A 256 32.82 4.19 -29.06
CA SER A 256 32.12 3.37 -28.07
C SER A 256 33.08 2.69 -27.10
N VAL A 257 32.54 2.37 -25.93
CA VAL A 257 33.21 1.56 -24.90
C VAL A 257 32.26 0.42 -24.52
N THR A 258 32.73 -0.81 -24.67
CA THR A 258 31.98 -2.01 -24.31
C THR A 258 32.75 -2.80 -23.27
N ILE A 259 32.11 -3.20 -22.17
CA ILE A 259 32.76 -4.00 -21.13
C ILE A 259 33.08 -5.40 -21.67
N SER A 260 34.35 -5.81 -21.57
CA SER A 260 34.81 -7.15 -21.95
C SER A 260 35.00 -8.07 -20.76
N SER A 261 35.30 -7.51 -19.59
CA SER A 261 35.28 -8.18 -18.28
C SER A 261 34.69 -7.23 -17.25
N GLN A 262 33.66 -7.65 -16.53
CA GLN A 262 32.95 -6.80 -15.58
C GLN A 262 33.71 -6.56 -14.26
N GLY A 263 34.67 -7.43 -13.92
CA GLY A 263 35.36 -7.41 -12.63
C GLY A 263 34.43 -7.52 -11.43
N SER A 264 34.95 -7.17 -10.25
CA SER A 264 34.20 -7.17 -8.98
C SER A 264 34.84 -6.24 -7.95
N GLY A 265 34.04 -5.80 -6.98
CA GLY A 265 34.48 -5.04 -5.82
C GLY A 265 34.77 -3.56 -6.06
N TYR A 266 34.38 -3.01 -7.21
CA TYR A 266 34.55 -1.58 -7.48
C TYR A 266 33.52 -0.75 -6.70
N THR A 267 34.00 0.29 -6.00
CA THR A 267 33.16 1.40 -5.49
C THR A 267 33.40 2.69 -6.28
N TYR A 268 34.53 2.77 -6.98
CA TYR A 268 34.82 3.76 -8.01
C TYR A 268 35.79 3.16 -9.03
N GLY A 269 35.86 3.75 -10.22
CA GLY A 269 36.84 3.35 -11.22
C GLY A 269 36.92 4.34 -12.37
N THR A 270 38.03 4.27 -13.10
CA THR A 270 38.29 5.06 -14.29
C THR A 270 38.85 4.16 -15.39
N LEU A 271 38.38 4.35 -16.61
CA LEU A 271 38.91 3.67 -17.78
C LEU A 271 40.32 4.19 -18.11
N ASP A 272 41.33 3.34 -17.96
CA ASP A 272 42.74 3.73 -18.12
C ASP A 272 43.22 3.49 -19.55
N LEU A 273 42.99 4.50 -20.39
CA LEU A 273 43.42 4.50 -21.79
C LEU A 273 44.92 4.28 -21.96
N ALA A 274 45.75 4.85 -21.07
CA ALA A 274 47.20 4.76 -21.17
C ALA A 274 47.68 3.33 -20.87
N ALA A 275 47.18 2.71 -19.80
CA ALA A 275 47.48 1.32 -19.48
C ALA A 275 46.92 0.34 -20.52
N GLY A 276 45.80 0.69 -21.17
CA GLY A 276 45.24 -0.04 -22.31
C GLY A 276 45.97 0.18 -23.64
N GLY A 277 47.04 0.97 -23.66
CA GLY A 277 47.83 1.24 -24.86
C GLY A 277 47.09 2.06 -25.92
N VAL A 278 46.12 2.90 -25.52
CA VAL A 278 45.39 3.83 -26.39
C VAL A 278 46.11 5.19 -26.37
N PRO A 279 46.81 5.59 -27.45
CA PRO A 279 47.48 6.89 -27.50
C PRO A 279 46.49 8.06 -27.39
N VAL A 280 46.84 9.11 -26.66
CA VAL A 280 46.05 10.35 -26.56
C VAL A 280 46.99 11.51 -26.90
N ALA A 281 46.71 12.23 -28.00
CA ALA A 281 47.64 13.25 -28.51
C ALA A 281 47.28 14.68 -28.11
N THR A 282 45.99 15.02 -27.95
CA THR A 282 45.57 16.40 -27.64
C THR A 282 44.56 16.49 -26.51
N THR A 283 43.30 16.15 -26.77
CA THR A 283 42.22 16.32 -25.78
C THR A 283 41.84 14.93 -25.27
N PRO A 284 42.00 14.65 -23.98
CA PRO A 284 41.63 13.35 -23.43
C PRO A 284 40.12 13.12 -23.54
N ALA A 285 39.74 11.86 -23.72
CA ALA A 285 38.36 11.44 -23.58
C ALA A 285 37.98 11.37 -22.09
N GLU A 286 36.71 11.66 -21.79
CA GLU A 286 36.15 11.62 -20.45
C GLU A 286 35.05 10.56 -20.39
N PHE A 287 35.06 9.77 -19.32
CA PHE A 287 34.19 8.60 -19.15
C PHE A 287 33.57 8.61 -17.77
N ASP A 288 32.33 8.11 -17.68
CA ASP A 288 31.74 7.71 -16.42
C ASP A 288 31.69 6.18 -16.35
N VAL A 289 32.35 5.62 -15.34
CA VAL A 289 32.20 4.21 -14.99
C VAL A 289 30.97 4.07 -14.09
N ILE A 290 29.93 3.38 -14.54
CA ILE A 290 28.69 3.25 -13.78
C ILE A 290 28.80 2.06 -12.82
N ILE A 291 28.93 2.38 -11.53
CA ILE A 291 29.01 1.42 -10.42
C ILE A 291 27.60 0.99 -9.97
N PRO A 292 27.32 -0.31 -9.78
CA PRO A 292 26.03 -0.80 -9.29
C PRO A 292 25.81 -0.47 -7.79
N PRO A 293 24.60 -0.69 -7.23
CA PRO A 293 24.44 -0.66 -5.79
C PRO A 293 25.27 -1.76 -5.12
N SER A 294 25.52 -1.62 -3.81
CA SER A 294 26.22 -2.65 -3.03
C SER A 294 25.53 -4.01 -3.15
N GLY A 295 26.32 -5.05 -3.38
CA GLY A 295 25.88 -6.41 -3.73
C GLY A 295 25.72 -6.64 -5.23
N GLY A 296 25.66 -5.58 -6.05
CA GLY A 296 25.40 -5.66 -7.49
C GLY A 296 23.92 -5.49 -7.84
N HIS A 297 23.65 -5.33 -9.14
CA HIS A 297 22.29 -5.19 -9.65
C HIS A 297 21.46 -6.47 -9.42
N GLY A 298 20.34 -6.35 -8.71
CA GLY A 298 19.48 -7.46 -8.30
C GLY A 298 19.79 -8.05 -6.91
N ALA A 299 20.81 -7.57 -6.20
CA ALA A 299 21.15 -8.11 -4.88
C ALA A 299 20.10 -7.75 -3.81
N ASP A 300 19.76 -6.46 -3.68
CA ASP A 300 18.68 -5.95 -2.81
C ASP A 300 17.76 -5.06 -3.64
N ILE A 301 16.65 -5.63 -4.13
CA ILE A 301 15.70 -4.92 -4.98
C ILE A 301 15.01 -3.75 -4.25
N TYR A 302 14.84 -3.86 -2.94
CA TYR A 302 14.19 -2.81 -2.14
C TYR A 302 15.07 -1.58 -2.08
N ARG A 303 16.39 -1.79 -1.90
CA ARG A 303 17.38 -0.72 -1.95
C ARG A 303 17.56 -0.19 -3.36
N GLU A 304 17.57 -1.06 -4.36
CA GLU A 304 17.82 -0.67 -5.74
C GLU A 304 16.68 0.22 -6.26
N LEU A 305 15.41 -0.21 -6.11
CA LEU A 305 14.24 0.51 -6.63
C LEU A 305 13.69 1.60 -5.69
N GLY A 306 14.18 1.69 -4.45
CA GLY A 306 13.68 2.66 -3.47
C GLY A 306 12.29 2.30 -2.95
N ALA A 307 12.11 1.07 -2.47
CA ALA A 307 10.83 0.54 -2.02
C ALA A 307 10.44 1.05 -0.61
N PHE A 308 10.33 2.36 -0.43
CA PHE A 308 9.96 3.01 0.85
C PHE A 308 8.46 3.30 0.99
N ASN A 309 7.63 2.88 0.02
CA ASN A 309 6.18 2.94 0.12
C ASN A 309 5.65 1.53 0.42
N VAL A 310 4.62 1.44 1.26
CA VAL A 310 3.97 0.19 1.63
C VAL A 310 2.48 0.29 1.31
N LEU A 311 1.95 -0.67 0.58
CA LEU A 311 0.54 -0.80 0.29
C LEU A 311 -0.07 -1.89 1.18
N MET A 312 -1.10 -1.52 1.92
CA MET A 312 -1.99 -2.43 2.63
C MET A 312 -3.27 -2.62 1.82
N TYR A 313 -3.66 -3.88 1.64
CA TYR A 313 -4.85 -4.28 0.92
C TYR A 313 -5.87 -4.85 1.91
N SER A 314 -7.14 -4.53 1.69
CA SER A 314 -8.25 -5.13 2.41
C SER A 314 -9.43 -5.28 1.46
N ARG A 315 -10.10 -6.43 1.52
CA ARG A 315 -11.35 -6.66 0.79
C ARG A 315 -12.49 -6.74 1.78
N LEU A 316 -13.46 -5.87 1.60
CA LEU A 316 -14.72 -5.93 2.31
C LEU A 316 -15.73 -6.64 1.42
N GLU A 317 -16.32 -7.71 1.95
CA GLU A 317 -17.39 -8.43 1.29
C GLU A 317 -18.35 -8.97 2.35
N ASN A 318 -19.64 -8.94 2.03
CA ASN A 318 -20.64 -9.58 2.86
C ASN A 318 -20.66 -11.08 2.48
N ASP A 319 -20.42 -11.94 3.44
CA ASP A 319 -20.57 -13.39 3.26
C ASP A 319 -21.55 -13.94 4.29
N THR A 320 -22.10 -15.12 3.98
CA THR A 320 -23.11 -15.76 4.82
C THR A 320 -22.52 -16.39 6.08
N GLU A 321 -21.20 -16.49 6.18
CA GLU A 321 -20.52 -17.08 7.32
C GLU A 321 -20.28 -16.04 8.43
N ASN A 322 -19.96 -14.80 8.07
CA ASN A 322 -19.70 -13.66 8.95
C ASN A 322 -20.29 -12.36 8.35
N PRO A 323 -21.58 -12.06 8.58
CA PRO A 323 -22.24 -10.85 8.08
C PRO A 323 -21.90 -9.59 8.91
N ASP A 324 -20.61 -9.34 9.15
CA ASP A 324 -20.12 -8.20 9.94
C ASP A 324 -20.16 -6.89 9.19
N PHE A 325 -20.04 -6.99 7.87
CA PHE A 325 -20.10 -5.85 6.98
C PHE A 325 -21.54 -5.48 6.67
N ILE A 326 -21.87 -4.23 6.97
CA ILE A 326 -23.21 -3.70 6.79
C ILE A 326 -23.59 -3.66 5.31
N THR A 327 -24.88 -3.80 5.06
CA THR A 327 -25.49 -3.59 3.75
C THR A 327 -26.63 -2.57 3.90
N ASN A 328 -27.01 -1.91 2.80
CA ASN A 328 -28.10 -0.93 2.76
C ASN A 328 -27.87 0.34 3.61
N ASN A 329 -26.65 0.59 4.04
CA ASN A 329 -26.22 1.84 4.65
C ASN A 329 -24.82 2.19 4.12
N GLN A 330 -24.44 3.46 4.28
CA GLN A 330 -23.18 4.00 3.84
C GLN A 330 -22.09 3.93 4.91
N PHE A 331 -20.85 4.09 4.46
CA PHE A 331 -19.73 4.49 5.29
C PHE A 331 -18.98 5.63 4.60
N ALA A 332 -18.37 6.52 5.37
CA ALA A 332 -17.67 7.68 4.83
C ALA A 332 -16.26 7.86 5.40
N ARG A 333 -15.81 6.88 6.20
CA ARG A 333 -14.48 6.84 6.79
C ARG A 333 -13.86 5.47 6.64
N ILE A 334 -12.57 5.46 6.31
CA ILE A 334 -11.71 4.29 6.33
C ILE A 334 -10.54 4.60 7.26
N GLY A 335 -10.01 3.61 7.96
CA GLY A 335 -8.75 3.78 8.67
C GLY A 335 -8.01 2.47 8.88
N VAL A 336 -6.85 2.57 9.53
CA VAL A 336 -6.07 1.42 9.98
C VAL A 336 -5.79 1.56 11.47
N VAL A 337 -6.00 0.48 12.20
CA VAL A 337 -5.67 0.36 13.62
C VAL A 337 -4.66 -0.75 13.83
N GLU A 338 -3.64 -0.44 14.61
CA GLU A 338 -2.62 -1.37 15.09
C GLU A 338 -3.01 -1.89 16.48
N ASN A 339 -2.90 -3.20 16.67
CA ASN A 339 -3.09 -3.91 17.93
C ASN A 339 -4.40 -3.58 18.68
N PRO A 340 -5.57 -3.56 18.00
CA PRO A 340 -6.84 -3.52 18.73
C PRO A 340 -6.96 -4.77 19.60
N LEU A 341 -7.60 -4.67 20.76
CA LEU A 341 -7.71 -5.79 21.71
C LEU A 341 -9.03 -6.54 21.53
N ALA A 342 -9.01 -7.84 21.83
CA ALA A 342 -10.23 -8.62 21.92
C ALA A 342 -11.12 -8.14 23.10
N PRO A 343 -12.45 -8.32 23.02
CA PRO A 343 -13.37 -7.92 24.07
C PRO A 343 -13.00 -8.57 25.40
N ASN A 344 -13.07 -7.80 26.50
CA ASN A 344 -12.74 -8.27 27.85
C ASN A 344 -11.35 -8.92 27.98
N SER A 345 -10.40 -8.56 27.10
CA SER A 345 -9.06 -9.13 27.05
C SER A 345 -7.98 -8.04 27.01
N THR A 346 -6.75 -8.45 27.31
CA THR A 346 -5.51 -7.67 27.08
C THR A 346 -4.73 -8.18 25.87
N LEU A 347 -5.23 -9.22 25.20
CA LEU A 347 -4.62 -9.79 24.00
C LEU A 347 -5.11 -9.08 22.73
N PRO A 348 -4.25 -8.96 21.70
CA PRO A 348 -4.66 -8.47 20.39
C PRO A 348 -5.84 -9.26 19.81
N LEU A 349 -6.69 -8.57 19.07
CA LEU A 349 -7.79 -9.16 18.30
C LEU A 349 -7.21 -10.12 17.26
N ALA A 350 -7.76 -11.34 17.23
CA ALA A 350 -7.28 -12.40 16.35
C ALA A 350 -8.21 -12.67 15.15
N LEU A 351 -9.48 -12.25 15.24
CA LEU A 351 -10.52 -12.54 14.25
C LEU A 351 -10.17 -11.96 12.88
N ASP A 352 -10.50 -12.65 11.79
CA ASP A 352 -10.25 -12.12 10.45
C ASP A 352 -11.18 -10.94 10.11
N LYS A 353 -12.42 -11.00 10.59
CA LYS A 353 -13.44 -9.96 10.52
C LYS A 353 -13.99 -9.74 11.92
N ALA A 354 -14.34 -8.50 12.24
CA ALA A 354 -14.96 -8.18 13.52
C ALA A 354 -15.93 -7.02 13.36
N SER A 355 -17.08 -7.10 14.01
CA SER A 355 -18.01 -5.99 14.14
C SER A 355 -17.61 -5.06 15.29
N ALA A 356 -17.60 -3.76 15.03
CA ALA A 356 -17.42 -2.72 16.06
C ALA A 356 -18.77 -2.19 16.61
N LEU A 357 -19.88 -2.72 16.09
CA LEU A 357 -21.23 -2.33 16.44
C LEU A 357 -21.78 -3.17 17.60
N ASN A 358 -22.76 -2.59 18.29
CA ASN A 358 -23.65 -3.36 19.14
C ASN A 358 -24.75 -3.96 18.27
N ALA A 359 -25.38 -5.04 18.75
CA ALA A 359 -26.55 -5.60 18.08
C ALA A 359 -27.61 -6.06 19.08
N ILE A 360 -28.87 -5.99 18.66
CA ILE A 360 -29.99 -6.61 19.36
C ILE A 360 -30.75 -7.54 18.43
N ARG A 361 -31.15 -8.70 18.95
CA ARG A 361 -32.05 -9.61 18.26
C ARG A 361 -33.49 -9.26 18.62
N LEU A 362 -34.29 -9.01 17.61
CA LEU A 362 -35.70 -8.67 17.74
C LEU A 362 -36.59 -9.84 17.35
N THR A 363 -37.68 -10.00 18.09
CA THR A 363 -38.75 -10.98 17.85
C THR A 363 -40.11 -10.31 17.92
N GLY A 364 -41.15 -11.02 17.49
CA GLY A 364 -42.54 -10.54 17.45
C GLY A 364 -43.20 -10.74 16.10
N ILE A 365 -44.53 -10.64 16.09
CA ILE A 365 -45.32 -10.73 14.85
C ILE A 365 -44.92 -9.56 13.94
N GLY A 366 -44.51 -9.87 12.71
CA GLY A 366 -44.14 -8.86 11.72
C GLY A 366 -42.67 -8.45 11.73
N TYR A 367 -41.78 -9.09 12.51
CA TYR A 367 -40.34 -8.78 12.51
C TYR A 367 -39.74 -8.85 11.09
N SER A 368 -40.21 -9.79 10.26
CA SER A 368 -39.75 -9.98 8.87
C SER A 368 -40.28 -8.94 7.89
N SER A 369 -41.18 -8.04 8.32
CA SER A 369 -41.73 -6.95 7.52
C SER A 369 -41.42 -5.56 8.08
N ALA A 370 -40.96 -5.49 9.34
CA ALA A 370 -40.54 -4.26 9.97
C ALA A 370 -39.34 -3.65 9.24
N THR A 371 -39.28 -2.33 9.16
CA THR A 371 -38.12 -1.63 8.61
C THR A 371 -37.58 -0.63 9.61
N PHE A 372 -36.25 -0.51 9.62
CA PHE A 372 -35.53 0.52 10.35
C PHE A 372 -34.81 1.38 9.32
N THR A 373 -35.12 2.67 9.28
CA THR A 373 -34.44 3.62 8.40
C THR A 373 -32.99 3.76 8.86
N PRO A 374 -31.99 3.59 7.97
CA PRO A 374 -30.59 3.84 8.29
C PRO A 374 -30.39 5.22 8.94
N ASP A 375 -29.48 5.29 9.92
CA ASP A 375 -29.12 6.49 10.70
C ASP A 375 -30.23 7.10 11.58
N ALA A 376 -31.44 6.55 11.52
CA ALA A 376 -32.52 6.98 12.41
C ALA A 376 -32.23 6.61 13.86
N THR A 377 -32.62 7.48 14.78
CA THR A 377 -32.58 7.18 16.21
C THR A 377 -33.71 6.21 16.57
N PHE A 378 -33.39 5.20 17.37
CA PHE A 378 -34.36 4.35 18.05
C PHE A 378 -34.02 4.27 19.53
N ILE A 379 -35.00 3.94 20.35
CA ILE A 379 -34.88 3.99 21.82
C ILE A 379 -35.42 2.75 22.49
N GLN A 380 -34.96 2.53 23.71
CA GLN A 380 -35.55 1.60 24.68
C GLN A 380 -35.73 2.32 26.01
N THR A 381 -36.93 2.25 26.60
CA THR A 381 -37.11 2.63 28.00
C THR A 381 -36.58 1.50 28.89
N ILE A 382 -35.45 1.71 29.56
CA ILE A 382 -34.79 0.67 30.38
C ILE A 382 -35.16 0.76 31.86
N GLY A 383 -35.89 1.81 32.25
CA GLY A 383 -36.36 2.08 33.60
C GLY A 383 -37.13 3.38 33.67
N THR A 384 -37.69 3.67 34.85
CA THR A 384 -38.39 4.93 35.10
C THR A 384 -37.43 6.11 34.93
N GLY A 385 -37.64 6.95 33.91
CA GLY A 385 -36.77 8.09 33.60
C GLY A 385 -35.44 7.72 32.92
N LEU A 386 -35.24 6.43 32.55
CA LEU A 386 -34.01 5.94 31.94
C LEU A 386 -34.29 5.43 30.52
N THR A 387 -33.62 6.04 29.53
CA THR A 387 -33.81 5.72 28.11
C THR A 387 -32.46 5.46 27.45
N ALA A 388 -32.27 4.26 26.90
CA ALA A 388 -31.16 3.98 25.99
C ALA A 388 -31.54 4.44 24.58
N ALA A 389 -30.60 5.09 23.89
CA ALA A 389 -30.78 5.56 22.52
C ALA A 389 -29.63 5.11 21.64
N GLY A 390 -29.94 4.75 20.40
CA GLY A 390 -28.97 4.30 19.40
C GLY A 390 -29.36 4.71 17.99
N ARG A 391 -28.40 4.63 17.07
CA ARG A 391 -28.55 4.91 15.65
C ARG A 391 -28.54 3.62 14.87
N VAL A 392 -29.54 3.43 14.03
CA VAL A 392 -29.67 2.26 13.17
C VAL A 392 -28.49 2.23 12.19
N VAL A 393 -27.74 1.13 12.14
CA VAL A 393 -26.80 0.90 11.04
C VAL A 393 -27.39 -0.05 10.01
N ASN A 394 -27.91 -1.19 10.44
CA ASN A 394 -28.53 -2.16 9.55
C ASN A 394 -29.54 -3.03 10.32
N TYR A 395 -30.63 -3.42 9.66
CA TYR A 395 -31.58 -4.41 10.15
C TYR A 395 -31.74 -5.53 9.12
N ASP A 396 -31.52 -6.77 9.55
CA ASP A 396 -31.80 -7.96 8.73
C ASP A 396 -33.18 -8.51 9.05
N GLN A 397 -34.12 -8.31 8.11
CA GLN A 397 -35.49 -8.81 8.21
C GLN A 397 -35.59 -10.34 8.24
N THR A 398 -34.56 -11.06 7.77
CA THR A 398 -34.56 -12.53 7.78
C THR A 398 -34.28 -13.06 9.19
N THR A 399 -33.30 -12.48 9.88
CA THR A 399 -32.82 -12.98 11.17
C THR A 399 -33.35 -12.19 12.38
N GLY A 400 -33.89 -10.99 12.14
CA GLY A 400 -34.35 -10.06 13.17
C GLY A 400 -33.22 -9.32 13.88
N VAL A 401 -32.00 -9.32 13.34
CA VAL A 401 -30.85 -8.64 13.94
C VAL A 401 -30.81 -7.17 13.55
N LEU A 402 -30.79 -6.29 14.55
CA LEU A 402 -30.58 -4.85 14.41
C LEU A 402 -29.18 -4.49 14.91
N LYS A 403 -28.29 -4.08 14.02
CA LYS A 403 -26.96 -3.53 14.35
C LYS A 403 -27.04 -2.02 14.51
N TYR A 404 -26.39 -1.50 15.55
CA TYR A 404 -26.45 -0.09 15.92
C TYR A 404 -25.15 0.42 16.55
N TRP A 405 -24.97 1.73 16.50
CA TRP A 405 -23.99 2.46 17.29
C TRP A 405 -24.71 3.49 18.17
N GLN A 406 -24.01 4.09 19.13
CA GLN A 406 -24.60 5.11 19.99
C GLN A 406 -23.79 6.39 19.90
N ASP A 407 -24.50 7.51 19.71
CA ASP A 407 -23.93 8.85 19.84
C ASP A 407 -23.42 9.07 21.27
N ARG A 408 -22.43 9.95 21.41
CA ARG A 408 -22.00 10.44 22.73
C ARG A 408 -23.11 11.30 23.34
N VAL A 409 -23.65 10.89 24.48
CA VAL A 409 -24.58 11.74 25.25
C VAL A 409 -23.92 13.04 25.70
N GLY A 410 -24.70 14.12 25.73
CA GLY A 410 -24.20 15.46 26.10
C GLY A 410 -23.38 16.15 25.01
N PHE A 411 -23.24 15.55 23.83
CA PHE A 411 -22.62 16.14 22.65
C PHE A 411 -23.51 15.97 21.41
N ASN A 412 -23.38 16.86 20.44
CA ASN A 412 -23.95 16.65 19.10
C ASN A 412 -22.97 15.82 18.24
N THR A 413 -23.40 15.46 17.02
CA THR A 413 -22.61 14.62 16.10
C THR A 413 -21.25 15.24 15.70
N VAL A 414 -21.12 16.56 15.78
CA VAL A 414 -19.84 17.26 15.51
C VAL A 414 -18.93 17.37 16.75
N GLY A 415 -19.35 16.83 17.89
CA GLY A 415 -18.59 16.81 19.14
C GLY A 415 -18.72 18.07 20.00
N SER A 416 -19.69 18.94 19.72
CA SER A 416 -19.99 20.11 20.56
C SER A 416 -20.90 19.74 21.71
N ALA A 417 -20.56 20.20 22.92
CA ALA A 417 -21.39 19.96 24.10
C ALA A 417 -22.80 20.57 23.92
N VAL A 418 -23.82 19.83 24.36
CA VAL A 418 -25.22 20.28 24.39
C VAL A 418 -25.71 20.37 25.83
N THR A 419 -26.49 21.41 26.12
CA THR A 419 -27.07 21.65 27.46
C THR A 419 -28.47 21.07 27.63
N ASP A 420 -29.00 20.44 26.60
CA ASP A 420 -30.34 19.84 26.59
C ASP A 420 -30.27 18.46 25.91
N ALA A 421 -29.61 17.51 26.59
CA ALA A 421 -29.49 16.15 26.10
C ALA A 421 -30.85 15.42 26.23
N PRO A 422 -31.49 14.99 25.12
CA PRO A 422 -32.88 14.51 25.14
C PRO A 422 -33.16 13.31 26.06
N TYR A 423 -32.12 12.53 26.34
CA TYR A 423 -32.20 11.29 27.14
C TYR A 423 -31.28 11.33 28.38
N GLY A 424 -30.86 12.53 28.80
CA GLY A 424 -29.93 12.73 29.91
C GLY A 424 -28.46 12.72 29.49
N TYR A 425 -27.57 12.85 30.49
CA TYR A 425 -26.11 12.99 30.31
C TYR A 425 -25.34 11.69 30.58
N GLU A 426 -26.05 10.60 30.85
CA GLU A 426 -25.47 9.28 31.09
C GLU A 426 -25.66 8.39 29.87
N GLN A 427 -24.59 7.73 29.44
CA GLN A 427 -24.65 6.79 28.31
C GLN A 427 -25.30 5.49 28.80
N LEU A 428 -26.54 5.26 28.40
CA LEU A 428 -27.30 4.06 28.78
C LEU A 428 -27.30 3.03 27.65
N GLU A 429 -27.02 1.78 28.00
CA GLU A 429 -27.01 0.65 27.07
C GLU A 429 -28.39 0.00 26.96
N PHE A 430 -28.67 -0.61 25.80
CA PHE A 430 -29.85 -1.45 25.62
C PHE A 430 -29.72 -2.71 26.48
N THR A 431 -30.84 -3.16 27.05
CA THR A 431 -30.84 -4.27 28.01
C THR A 431 -31.97 -5.25 27.79
N SER A 432 -31.70 -6.53 28.01
CA SER A 432 -32.70 -7.59 28.06
C SER A 432 -33.33 -7.78 29.45
N SER A 433 -32.92 -6.97 30.43
CA SER A 433 -33.42 -7.00 31.81
C SER A 433 -33.73 -5.58 32.31
N PRO A 434 -34.72 -4.89 31.71
CA PRO A 434 -35.08 -3.54 32.12
C PRO A 434 -35.54 -3.51 33.59
N SER A 435 -35.18 -2.43 34.28
CA SER A 435 -35.63 -2.14 35.64
C SER A 435 -37.11 -1.73 35.68
N THR A 436 -37.65 -1.48 36.88
CA THR A 436 -39.06 -1.10 37.08
C THR A 436 -39.46 0.09 36.21
N GLY A 437 -40.51 -0.10 35.41
CA GLY A 437 -41.04 0.89 34.45
C GLY A 437 -40.36 0.85 33.07
N GLY A 438 -39.38 -0.03 32.85
CA GLY A 438 -38.79 -0.28 31.54
C GLY A 438 -39.53 -1.35 30.73
N THR A 439 -39.11 -1.52 29.48
CA THR A 439 -39.73 -2.41 28.48
C THR A 439 -38.69 -3.05 27.56
N LEU A 440 -39.00 -4.23 27.03
CA LEU A 440 -38.23 -4.87 25.96
C LEU A 440 -38.67 -4.40 24.56
N VAL A 441 -39.69 -3.54 24.48
CA VAL A 441 -40.27 -3.09 23.22
C VAL A 441 -39.31 -2.17 22.47
N ILE A 442 -39.12 -2.45 21.18
CA ILE A 442 -38.39 -1.62 20.21
C ILE A 442 -39.35 -1.26 19.09
N THR A 443 -39.45 0.04 18.79
CA THR A 443 -40.34 0.57 17.75
C THR A 443 -39.58 0.73 16.44
N PRO A 444 -39.96 0.02 15.36
CA PRO A 444 -39.35 0.20 14.05
C PRO A 444 -39.78 1.52 13.41
N SER A 445 -39.08 1.94 12.35
CA SER A 445 -39.48 3.11 11.54
C SER A 445 -40.81 2.86 10.82
N THR A 446 -41.03 1.64 10.35
CA THR A 446 -42.35 1.17 9.88
C THR A 446 -42.61 -0.28 10.30
N GLY A 447 -43.88 -0.62 10.48
CA GLY A 447 -44.31 -1.96 10.91
C GLY A 447 -44.79 -2.01 12.35
N SER A 448 -44.94 -3.22 12.89
CA SER A 448 -45.39 -3.47 14.26
C SER A 448 -44.24 -3.37 15.26
N ASN A 449 -44.54 -2.94 16.49
CA ASN A 449 -43.58 -2.95 17.60
C ASN A 449 -43.02 -4.36 17.82
N LEU A 450 -41.70 -4.45 17.96
CA LEU A 450 -40.98 -5.68 18.19
C LEU A 450 -40.49 -5.73 19.65
N GLN A 451 -39.95 -6.86 20.06
CA GLN A 451 -39.37 -7.05 21.39
C GLN A 451 -37.96 -7.60 21.27
N ILE A 452 -37.08 -7.20 22.19
CA ILE A 452 -35.77 -7.85 22.35
C ILE A 452 -36.02 -9.32 22.74
N ASP A 453 -35.43 -10.24 21.98
CA ASP A 453 -35.51 -11.68 22.23
C ASP A 453 -34.59 -12.07 23.39
N SER A 454 -35.04 -11.73 24.60
CA SER A 454 -34.32 -12.00 25.85
C SER A 454 -34.07 -13.49 26.12
N SER A 455 -34.68 -14.39 25.34
CA SER A 455 -34.49 -15.84 25.45
C SER A 455 -33.38 -16.39 24.56
N PHE A 456 -32.91 -15.61 23.58
CA PHE A 456 -31.90 -16.06 22.63
C PHE A 456 -30.49 -15.84 23.14
N SER A 457 -29.67 -16.88 23.07
CA SER A 457 -28.22 -16.77 23.20
C SER A 457 -27.54 -17.66 22.17
N GLY A 458 -26.51 -17.15 21.51
CA GLY A 458 -25.74 -17.86 20.50
C GLY A 458 -25.35 -17.01 19.29
N PHE A 459 -24.58 -17.62 18.40
CA PHE A 459 -24.01 -17.00 17.19
C PHE A 459 -24.86 -17.20 15.91
N SER A 460 -25.78 -18.16 15.92
CA SER A 460 -26.55 -18.55 14.73
C SER A 460 -28.00 -18.89 15.07
N THR A 461 -28.86 -18.87 14.06
CA THR A 461 -30.26 -19.31 14.16
C THR A 461 -30.65 -20.17 12.96
N SER A 462 -31.56 -21.12 13.17
CA SER A 462 -32.12 -21.93 12.08
C SER A 462 -33.52 -21.45 11.72
N ILE A 463 -33.74 -21.13 10.45
CA ILE A 463 -35.03 -20.69 9.89
C ILE A 463 -35.29 -21.53 8.64
N ASN A 464 -36.43 -22.22 8.56
CA ASN A 464 -36.80 -23.07 7.41
C ASN A 464 -35.72 -24.10 7.02
N ASN A 465 -35.13 -24.80 8.00
CA ASN A 465 -34.02 -25.75 7.82
C ASN A 465 -32.73 -25.17 7.22
N ARG A 466 -32.57 -23.84 7.20
CA ARG A 466 -31.32 -23.17 6.87
C ARG A 466 -30.75 -22.49 8.10
N THR A 467 -29.46 -22.68 8.36
CA THR A 467 -28.73 -21.97 9.41
C THR A 467 -28.23 -20.63 8.89
N TYR A 468 -28.44 -19.58 9.69
CA TYR A 468 -27.98 -18.22 9.44
C TYR A 468 -27.04 -17.83 10.58
N ASN A 469 -25.81 -17.48 10.24
CA ASN A 469 -24.88 -16.87 11.18
C ASN A 469 -25.24 -15.40 11.37
N LEU A 470 -25.10 -14.91 12.59
CA LEU A 470 -25.50 -13.55 12.95
C LEU A 470 -24.31 -12.57 12.96
N GLY A 471 -23.09 -13.10 12.81
CA GLY A 471 -21.83 -12.33 12.81
C GLY A 471 -21.35 -11.93 14.19
N GLN A 472 -22.19 -12.02 15.23
CA GLN A 472 -21.79 -11.72 16.61
C GLN A 472 -22.45 -12.69 17.58
N ASP A 473 -21.84 -12.88 18.75
CA ASP A 473 -22.38 -13.71 19.83
C ASP A 473 -23.41 -12.95 20.66
N PHE A 474 -24.65 -13.45 20.69
CA PHE A 474 -25.71 -12.87 21.50
C PHE A 474 -25.81 -13.55 22.87
N THR A 475 -26.06 -12.74 23.90
CA THR A 475 -26.47 -13.18 25.23
C THR A 475 -27.79 -12.50 25.58
N ASN A 476 -28.85 -13.29 25.78
CA ASN A 476 -30.21 -12.81 26.04
C ASN A 476 -30.66 -11.74 25.03
N GLY A 477 -30.41 -11.97 23.74
CA GLY A 477 -30.80 -11.08 22.65
C GLY A 477 -29.98 -9.80 22.50
N ILE A 478 -28.91 -9.61 23.29
CA ILE A 478 -27.99 -8.47 23.18
C ILE A 478 -26.61 -8.98 22.76
N SER A 479 -25.92 -8.24 21.89
CA SER A 479 -24.53 -8.48 21.51
C SER A 479 -23.70 -7.20 21.64
N ALA A 480 -22.53 -7.34 22.25
CA ALA A 480 -21.50 -6.31 22.31
C ALA A 480 -20.61 -6.33 21.05
N PRO A 481 -19.76 -5.32 20.82
CA PRO A 481 -18.78 -5.34 19.75
C PRO A 481 -17.75 -6.45 19.94
N GLU A 482 -17.24 -6.99 18.83
CA GLU A 482 -16.22 -8.04 18.83
C GLU A 482 -14.79 -7.49 18.95
N VAL A 483 -14.66 -6.18 19.14
CA VAL A 483 -13.43 -5.47 19.44
C VAL A 483 -13.62 -4.66 20.72
N LYS A 484 -12.60 -4.61 21.57
CA LYS A 484 -12.61 -3.69 22.71
C LYS A 484 -12.48 -2.25 22.18
N ARG A 485 -13.54 -1.44 22.37
CA ARG A 485 -13.52 -0.03 21.98
C ARG A 485 -12.36 0.72 22.65
N TYR A 486 -11.82 1.71 21.94
CA TYR A 486 -10.72 2.57 22.40
C TYR A 486 -9.44 1.80 22.77
N SER A 487 -9.12 0.76 22.01
CA SER A 487 -7.91 -0.05 22.24
C SER A 487 -7.10 -0.21 20.96
N GLY A 488 -5.77 -0.27 21.09
CA GLY A 488 -4.86 -0.17 19.95
C GLY A 488 -4.60 1.27 19.53
N ASN A 489 -3.82 1.45 18.46
CA ASN A 489 -3.41 2.75 17.94
C ASN A 489 -4.02 2.98 16.56
N ILE A 490 -4.78 4.06 16.37
CA ILE A 490 -5.23 4.44 15.03
C ILE A 490 -4.06 5.10 14.29
N ILE A 491 -3.54 4.43 13.27
CA ILE A 491 -2.33 4.85 12.54
C ILE A 491 -2.63 5.49 11.17
N TYR A 492 -3.88 5.38 10.69
CA TYR A 492 -4.32 5.98 9.44
C TYR A 492 -5.83 6.24 9.49
N VAL A 493 -6.26 7.39 8.97
CA VAL A 493 -7.67 7.73 8.76
C VAL A 493 -7.81 8.50 7.45
N ASP A 494 -8.84 8.15 6.70
CA ASP A 494 -9.28 8.81 5.47
C ASP A 494 -10.78 9.11 5.57
N ASN A 495 -11.12 10.39 5.46
CA ASN A 495 -12.50 10.85 5.29
C ASN A 495 -12.74 11.03 3.80
N ARG A 496 -13.80 10.40 3.29
CA ARG A 496 -14.08 10.34 1.86
C ARG A 496 -15.57 10.48 1.58
N PRO A 497 -15.97 10.73 0.32
CA PRO A 497 -17.38 10.70 -0.04
C PRO A 497 -18.00 9.36 0.35
N SER A 498 -19.25 9.40 0.79
CA SER A 498 -19.94 8.22 1.29
C SER A 498 -20.04 7.13 0.23
N VAL A 499 -19.88 5.88 0.68
CA VAL A 499 -19.99 4.70 -0.17
C VAL A 499 -21.18 3.89 0.32
N ASN A 500 -22.25 3.87 -0.49
CA ASN A 500 -23.41 3.02 -0.26
C ASN A 500 -23.04 1.56 -0.54
N ARG A 501 -23.37 0.66 0.40
CA ARG A 501 -23.11 -0.78 0.25
C ARG A 501 -24.36 -1.55 -0.15
N SER A 502 -24.26 -2.35 -1.20
CA SER A 502 -25.26 -3.36 -1.55
C SER A 502 -24.78 -4.78 -1.21
N VAL A 503 -25.71 -5.73 -1.11
CA VAL A 503 -25.42 -7.11 -0.66
C VAL A 503 -24.38 -7.84 -1.55
N ASN A 504 -24.38 -7.56 -2.85
CA ASN A 504 -23.47 -8.20 -3.81
C ASN A 504 -22.20 -7.39 -4.09
N GLN A 505 -22.00 -6.29 -3.38
CA GLN A 505 -20.86 -5.40 -3.59
C GLN A 505 -19.64 -5.92 -2.85
N LYS A 506 -18.50 -5.88 -3.53
CA LYS A 506 -17.18 -6.07 -2.95
C LYS A 506 -16.42 -4.76 -3.07
N GLU A 507 -15.79 -4.35 -1.98
CA GLU A 507 -14.97 -3.14 -1.95
C GLU A 507 -13.52 -3.52 -1.67
N ASP A 508 -12.64 -3.13 -2.58
CA ASP A 508 -11.20 -3.26 -2.42
C ASP A 508 -10.64 -1.93 -1.90
N ILE A 509 -10.03 -1.98 -0.72
CA ILE A 509 -9.38 -0.85 -0.06
C ILE A 509 -7.87 -1.03 -0.19
N LYS A 510 -7.21 -0.02 -0.77
CA LYS A 510 -5.75 0.05 -0.90
C LYS A 510 -5.26 1.30 -0.17
N VAL A 511 -4.55 1.13 0.93
CA VAL A 511 -3.93 2.22 1.70
C VAL A 511 -2.44 2.21 1.43
N ILE A 512 -1.90 3.34 0.97
CA ILE A 512 -0.47 3.50 0.70
C ILE A 512 0.13 4.41 1.76
N LEU A 513 1.10 3.89 2.50
CA LEU A 513 1.90 4.65 3.45
C LEU A 513 3.28 4.88 2.86
N GLN A 514 3.76 6.12 2.96
CA GLN A 514 5.11 6.51 2.56
C GLN A 514 5.93 6.80 3.82
N PHE A 515 7.11 6.19 3.91
CA PHE A 515 8.08 6.42 4.98
C PHE A 515 9.16 7.40 4.58
#